data_AF-A0A6J6V824-F1
#
_entry.id   AF-A0A6J6V824-F1
#
_cell.length_a   1.000
_cell.length_b   1.000
_cell.length_c   1.000
_cell.angle_alpha   90.00
_cell.angle_beta   90.00
_cell.angle_gamma   90.00
#
_symmetry.space_group_name_H-M   'P 1'
#
loop_
_entity.id
_entity.type
_entity.pdbx_description
1 polymer ?
#
loop_
_entity_poly.entity_id
_entity_poly.type
_entity_poly.pdbx_seq_one_letter_code
_entity_poly.pdbx_strand_id
1 'polypeptide(L)'
;MNLSDGTSVVVYSVTAILVIFIVLVGYSLLRISVRSIADAPDELLDERQIKVRNTSIRYAYYAMGYVVLGLLSLMFFGPELKMFQPEGNDGSYLMIATLFAYASMPSMVMAWRERDI
;
A
#
# COMPACT_ATOMS: atom_id res chain seq x y z
N MET A 1 -19.54 17.23 15.20
CA MET A 1 -20.54 16.52 16.04
C MET A 1 -20.04 16.59 17.47
N ASN A 2 -20.85 17.03 18.43
CA ASN A 2 -20.45 17.12 19.83
C ASN A 2 -20.88 15.81 20.53
N LEU A 3 -19.97 14.84 20.61
CA LEU A 3 -20.21 13.52 21.19
C LEU A 3 -19.83 13.54 22.68
N SER A 4 -20.50 12.75 23.53
CA SER A 4 -20.02 12.55 24.90
C SER A 4 -18.67 11.82 24.88
N ASP A 5 -17.79 12.09 25.87
CA ASP A 5 -16.43 11.52 25.91
C ASP A 5 -16.43 10.00 25.70
N GLY A 6 -17.32 9.26 26.39
CA GLY A 6 -17.43 7.81 26.22
C GLY A 6 -17.87 7.37 24.82
N THR A 7 -18.74 8.13 24.15
CA THR A 7 -19.19 7.81 22.79
C THR A 7 -18.08 8.07 21.77
N SER A 8 -17.30 9.15 21.95
CA SER A 8 -16.19 9.48 21.05
C SER A 8 -15.13 8.38 21.01
N VAL A 9 -14.73 7.87 22.19
CA VAL A 9 -13.72 6.81 22.32
C VAL A 9 -14.19 5.53 21.61
N VAL A 10 -15.46 5.14 21.78
CA VAL A 10 -16.02 3.96 21.10
C VAL A 10 -16.03 4.16 19.59
N VAL A 11 -16.47 5.32 19.08
CA VAL A 11 -16.51 5.58 17.63
C VAL A 11 -15.11 5.57 17.01
N TYR A 12 -14.13 6.23 17.64
CA TYR A 12 -12.76 6.26 17.13
C TYR A 12 -12.10 4.88 17.15
N SER A 13 -12.26 4.12 18.24
CA SER A 13 -11.70 2.77 18.35
C SER A 13 -12.32 1.80 17.35
N VAL A 14 -13.66 1.80 17.19
CA VAL A 14 -14.35 0.96 16.19
C VAL A 14 -13.91 1.32 14.77
N THR A 15 -13.80 2.62 14.48
CA THR A 15 -13.36 3.09 13.16
C THR A 15 -11.91 2.67 12.89
N ALA A 16 -11.02 2.83 13.86
CA ALA A 16 -9.63 2.40 13.73
C ALA A 16 -9.51 0.89 13.48
N ILE A 17 -10.27 0.06 14.22
CA ILE A 17 -10.29 -1.39 14.04
C ILE A 17 -10.81 -1.76 12.64
N LEU A 18 -11.88 -1.12 12.17
CA LEU A 18 -12.42 -1.36 10.82
C LEU A 18 -11.43 -0.99 9.73
N VAL A 19 -10.76 0.16 9.85
CA VAL A 19 -9.74 0.59 8.88
C VAL A 19 -8.59 -0.43 8.83
N ILE A 20 -8.08 -0.86 9.99
CA ILE A 20 -7.05 -1.89 10.07
C ILE A 20 -7.51 -3.18 9.39
N PHE A 21 -8.76 -3.60 9.65
CA PHE A 21 -9.31 -4.81 9.06
C PHE A 21 -9.42 -4.71 7.53
N ILE A 22 -9.94 -3.59 7.01
CA ILE A 22 -10.04 -3.35 5.57
C ILE A 22 -8.66 -3.37 4.91
N VAL A 23 -7.65 -2.74 5.53
CA VAL A 23 -6.28 -2.72 4.99
C VAL A 23 -5.68 -4.13 4.96
N LEU A 24 -5.81 -4.88 6.05
CA LEU A 24 -5.26 -6.23 6.14
C LEU A 24 -5.97 -7.21 5.19
N VAL A 25 -7.30 -7.16 5.12
CA VAL A 25 -8.07 -7.99 4.20
C VAL A 25 -7.78 -7.61 2.76
N GLY A 26 -7.77 -6.32 2.42
CA GLY A 26 -7.44 -5.84 1.08
C GLY A 26 -6.06 -6.28 0.62
N TYR A 27 -5.05 -6.12 1.48
CA TYR A 27 -3.70 -6.61 1.22
C TYR A 27 -3.65 -8.14 1.03
N SER A 28 -4.34 -8.88 1.89
CA SER A 28 -4.38 -10.35 1.83
C SER A 28 -5.05 -10.85 0.56
N LEU A 29 -6.18 -10.25 0.15
CA LEU A 29 -6.87 -10.59 -1.09
C LEU A 29 -5.99 -10.33 -2.31
N LEU A 30 -5.34 -9.17 -2.37
CA LEU A 30 -4.37 -8.86 -3.43
C LEU A 30 -3.25 -9.90 -3.49
N ARG A 31 -2.75 -10.34 -2.32
CA ARG A 31 -1.69 -11.35 -2.27
C ARG A 31 -2.18 -12.72 -2.74
N ILE A 32 -3.38 -13.13 -2.35
CA ILE A 32 -3.97 -14.41 -2.77
C ILE A 32 -4.14 -14.44 -4.30
N SER A 33 -4.64 -13.35 -4.90
CA SER A 33 -4.87 -13.27 -6.34
C SER A 33 -3.60 -13.48 -7.17
N VAL A 34 -2.45 -13.03 -6.69
CA VAL A 34 -1.19 -13.07 -7.46
C VAL A 34 -0.23 -14.17 -7.02
N ARG A 35 -0.45 -14.80 -5.87
CA ARG A 35 0.47 -15.78 -5.28
C ARG A 35 0.77 -16.96 -6.21
N SER A 36 -0.19 -17.37 -7.04
CA SER A 36 -0.02 -18.47 -7.99
C SER A 36 1.07 -18.21 -9.04
N ILE A 37 1.39 -16.94 -9.34
CA ILE A 37 2.37 -16.54 -10.36
C ILE A 37 3.57 -15.85 -9.70
N ALA A 38 3.33 -15.03 -8.68
CA ALA A 38 4.36 -14.31 -7.95
C ALA A 38 5.27 -15.25 -7.15
N ASP A 39 4.70 -16.26 -6.50
CA ASP A 39 5.40 -17.13 -5.55
C ASP A 39 5.64 -18.56 -6.10
N ALA A 40 5.21 -18.84 -7.34
CA ALA A 40 5.46 -20.12 -7.98
C ALA A 40 6.91 -20.26 -8.47
N PRO A 41 7.53 -21.44 -8.34
CA PRO A 41 8.86 -21.70 -8.87
C PRO A 41 8.86 -21.64 -10.40
N ASP A 42 9.96 -21.19 -10.98
CA ASP A 42 10.08 -20.93 -12.42
C ASP A 42 9.87 -22.18 -13.28
N GLU A 43 10.16 -23.37 -12.74
CA GLU A 43 9.95 -24.66 -13.43
C GLU A 43 8.46 -24.97 -13.69
N LEU A 44 7.56 -24.36 -12.91
CA LEU A 44 6.11 -24.53 -13.05
C LEU A 44 5.46 -23.41 -13.88
N LEU A 45 6.25 -22.43 -14.33
CA LEU A 45 5.77 -21.25 -15.03
C LEU A 45 6.25 -21.25 -16.48
N ASP A 46 5.35 -20.87 -17.38
CA ASP A 46 5.71 -20.68 -18.78
C ASP A 46 6.65 -19.47 -18.94
N GLU A 47 7.45 -19.46 -20.02
CA GLU A 47 8.37 -18.33 -20.29
C GLU A 47 7.66 -16.97 -20.35
N ARG A 48 6.42 -16.94 -20.85
CA ARG A 48 5.59 -15.73 -20.90
C ARG A 48 5.22 -15.27 -19.49
N GLN A 49 4.81 -16.18 -18.62
CA GLN A 49 4.45 -15.89 -17.22
C GLN A 49 5.65 -15.32 -16.46
N ILE A 50 6.84 -15.91 -16.64
CA ILE A 50 8.09 -15.42 -16.04
C ILE A 50 8.41 -14.00 -16.52
N LYS A 51 8.32 -13.74 -17.83
CA LYS A 51 8.55 -12.41 -18.43
C LYS A 51 7.57 -11.37 -17.88
N VAL A 52 6.28 -11.71 -17.80
CA VAL A 52 5.25 -10.82 -17.25
C VAL A 52 5.53 -10.53 -15.79
N ARG A 53 5.78 -11.55 -14.95
CA ARG A 53 6.10 -11.43 -13.52
C ARG A 53 7.28 -10.49 -13.28
N ASN A 54 8.42 -10.76 -13.90
CA ASN A 54 9.65 -9.99 -13.70
C ASN A 54 9.48 -8.53 -14.15
N THR A 55 8.79 -8.33 -15.27
CA THR A 55 8.50 -6.99 -15.79
C THR A 55 7.55 -6.23 -14.86
N SER A 56 6.52 -6.88 -14.35
CA SER A 56 5.56 -6.28 -13.41
C SER A 56 6.23 -5.85 -12.10
N ILE A 57 7.08 -6.71 -11.52
CA ILE A 57 7.85 -6.39 -10.31
C ILE A 57 8.75 -5.17 -10.56
N ARG A 58 9.45 -5.15 -11.70
CA ARG A 58 10.33 -4.03 -12.07
C ARG A 58 9.54 -2.72 -12.21
N TYR A 59 8.41 -2.73 -12.92
CA TYR A 59 7.57 -1.54 -13.07
C TYR A 59 7.00 -1.06 -11.73
N ALA A 60 6.60 -1.98 -10.85
CA ALA A 60 6.13 -1.64 -9.51
C ALA A 60 7.17 -0.86 -8.71
N TYR A 61 8.43 -1.33 -8.70
CA TYR A 61 9.52 -0.62 -8.01
C TYR A 61 9.88 0.71 -8.66
N TYR A 62 9.83 0.82 -10.00
CA TYR A 62 10.05 2.11 -10.65
C TYR A 62 8.95 3.12 -10.33
N ALA A 63 7.69 2.71 -10.41
CA ALA A 63 6.57 3.58 -10.06
C ALA A 63 6.66 4.03 -8.59
N MET A 64 6.94 3.12 -7.66
CA MET A 64 7.15 3.49 -6.26
C MET A 64 8.39 4.36 -6.05
N GLY A 65 9.46 4.13 -6.80
CA GLY A 65 10.65 4.99 -6.79
C GLY A 65 10.30 6.44 -7.14
N TYR A 66 9.49 6.65 -8.17
CA TYR A 66 9.01 7.99 -8.53
C TYR A 66 8.10 8.61 -7.46
N VAL A 67 7.22 7.82 -6.84
CA VAL A 67 6.39 8.29 -5.72
C VAL A 67 7.28 8.75 -4.56
N VAL A 68 8.25 7.93 -4.15
CA VAL A 68 9.18 8.27 -3.07
C VAL A 68 10.01 9.51 -3.42
N LEU A 69 10.51 9.63 -4.65
CA LEU A 69 11.23 10.83 -5.10
C LEU A 69 10.34 12.08 -5.05
N GLY A 70 9.06 11.96 -5.43
CA GLY A 70 8.08 13.04 -5.29
C GLY A 70 7.88 13.44 -3.83
N LEU A 71 7.70 12.46 -2.94
CA LEU A 71 7.57 12.70 -1.50
C LEU A 71 8.83 13.33 -0.90
N LEU A 72 10.02 12.88 -1.29
CA LEU A 72 11.29 13.49 -0.87
C LEU A 72 11.42 14.92 -1.36
N SER A 73 11.00 15.21 -2.59
CA SER A 73 10.97 16.58 -3.12
C SER A 73 10.04 17.47 -2.30
N LEU A 74 8.88 16.94 -1.88
CA LEU A 74 7.97 17.64 -0.98
C LEU A 74 8.54 17.87 0.43
N MET A 75 9.55 17.12 0.87
CA MET A 75 10.24 17.46 2.14
C MET A 75 11.05 18.75 2.03
N PHE A 76 11.51 19.11 0.83
CA PHE A 76 12.28 20.35 0.61
C PHE A 76 11.41 21.56 0.29
N PHE A 77 10.31 21.35 -0.44
CA PHE A 77 9.45 22.44 -0.96
C PHE A 77 8.05 22.48 -0.36
N GLY A 78 7.67 21.43 0.36
CA GLY A 78 6.33 21.26 0.93
C GLY A 78 6.19 21.83 2.34
N PRO A 79 4.97 21.73 2.91
CA PRO A 79 4.70 22.17 4.26
C PRO A 79 5.46 21.32 5.29
N GLU A 80 5.84 21.94 6.40
CA GLU A 80 6.50 21.23 7.49
C GLU A 80 5.55 20.18 8.09
N LEU A 81 5.99 18.92 8.08
CA LEU A 81 5.26 17.78 8.64
C LEU A 81 5.89 17.41 9.98
N LYS A 82 5.07 17.36 11.02
CA LYS A 82 5.46 16.81 12.33
C LYS A 82 4.97 15.38 12.43
N MET A 83 5.78 14.51 13.03
CA MET A 83 5.42 13.09 13.20
C MET A 83 4.73 12.86 14.55
N PHE A 84 3.71 11.99 14.55
CA PHE A 84 3.01 11.49 15.74
C PHE A 84 2.43 12.59 16.62
N GLN A 85 1.82 13.59 15.99
CA GLN A 85 1.15 14.68 16.71
C GLN A 85 -0.29 14.29 17.08
N PRO A 86 -0.78 14.64 18.28
CA PRO A 86 -2.17 14.38 18.68
C PRO A 86 -3.20 15.12 17.82
N GLU A 87 -2.85 16.30 17.29
CA GLU A 87 -3.72 17.16 16.52
C GLU A 87 -2.95 17.83 15.37
N GLY A 88 -3.62 18.06 14.24
CA GLY A 88 -3.08 18.82 13.11
C GLY A 88 -2.50 17.98 11.96
N ASN A 89 -1.54 18.56 11.24
CA ASN A 89 -0.94 18.01 10.02
C ASN A 89 0.14 16.96 10.35
N ASP A 90 -0.28 15.77 10.80
CA ASP A 90 0.63 14.68 11.15
C ASP A 90 1.14 13.94 9.90
N GLY A 91 2.46 13.97 9.70
CA GLY A 91 3.16 13.26 8.64
C GLY A 91 3.17 11.74 8.82
N SER A 92 2.82 11.22 10.01
CA SER A 92 2.80 9.78 10.30
C SER A 92 1.81 9.04 9.39
N TYR A 93 0.65 9.64 9.08
CA TYR A 93 -0.34 9.06 8.17
C TYR A 93 0.21 8.89 6.76
N LEU A 94 0.94 9.88 6.26
CA LEU A 94 1.56 9.85 4.94
C LEU A 94 2.66 8.78 4.89
N MET A 95 3.46 8.67 5.94
CA MET A 95 4.49 7.63 6.07
C MET A 95 3.86 6.23 6.07
N ILE A 96 2.86 5.99 6.92
CA ILE A 96 2.15 4.71 7.01
C ILE A 96 1.49 4.36 5.67
N ALA A 97 0.79 5.32 5.04
CA ALA A 97 0.18 5.12 3.73
C ALA A 97 1.21 4.75 2.66
N THR A 98 2.37 5.41 2.66
CA THR A 98 3.46 5.12 1.72
C THR A 98 4.03 3.72 1.93
N LEU A 99 4.21 3.28 3.17
CA LEU A 99 4.69 1.92 3.48
C LEU A 99 3.70 0.85 3.00
N PHE A 100 2.41 1.04 3.27
CA PHE A 100 1.37 0.11 2.78
C PHE A 100 1.27 0.09 1.25
N ALA A 101 1.33 1.26 0.61
CA ALA A 101 1.36 1.36 -0.84
C ALA A 101 2.59 0.64 -1.43
N TYR A 102 3.77 0.82 -0.81
CA TYR A 102 5.00 0.16 -1.26
C TYR A 102 4.90 -1.37 -1.14
N ALA A 103 4.34 -1.86 -0.04
CA ALA A 103 4.15 -3.29 0.19
C ALA A 103 3.13 -3.93 -0.77
N SER A 104 2.07 -3.20 -1.14
CA SER A 104 1.01 -3.72 -2.01
C SER A 104 1.28 -3.55 -3.50
N MET A 105 2.15 -2.60 -3.89
CA MET A 105 2.38 -2.23 -5.29
C MET A 105 2.74 -3.41 -6.21
N PRO A 106 3.66 -4.32 -5.85
CA PRO A 106 4.01 -5.44 -6.74
C PRO A 106 2.81 -6.34 -7.03
N SER A 107 1.97 -6.59 -6.02
CA SER A 107 0.74 -7.37 -6.16
C SER A 107 -0.31 -6.63 -7.00
N MET A 108 -0.46 -5.32 -6.82
CA MET A 108 -1.41 -4.52 -7.61
C MET A 108 -1.04 -4.49 -9.09
N VAL A 109 0.23 -4.20 -9.40
CA VAL A 109 0.71 -4.12 -10.78
C VAL A 109 0.60 -5.47 -11.48
N MET A 110 0.85 -6.57 -10.76
CA MET A 110 0.67 -7.90 -11.30
C MET A 110 -0.81 -8.21 -11.56
N ALA A 111 -1.72 -7.87 -10.63
CA ALA A 111 -3.15 -8.06 -10.81
C ALA A 111 -3.71 -7.28 -12.01
N TRP A 112 -3.24 -6.05 -12.24
CA TRP A 112 -3.63 -5.27 -13.44
C TRP A 112 -3.19 -5.90 -14.75
N ARG A 113 -2.11 -6.71 -14.71
CA ARG A 113 -1.54 -7.37 -15.87
C ARG A 113 -1.95 -8.83 -16.00
N GLU A 114 -2.91 -9.30 -15.21
CA GLU A 114 -3.47 -10.65 -15.33
C GLU A 114 -4.04 -10.93 -16.73
N ARG A 115 -4.55 -9.89 -17.41
CA ARG A 115 -5.02 -9.98 -18.80
C ARG A 115 -3.92 -10.27 -19.82
N ASP A 116 -2.66 -10.00 -19.47
CA ASP A 116 -1.49 -10.23 -20.34
C ASP A 116 -0.92 -11.64 -20.18
N ILE A 117 -1.49 -12.47 -19.31
CA ILE A 117 -1.02 -13.81 -18.97
C ILE A 117 -1.65 -14.85 -19.90
#